data_AF-A0AAN7E5R2-F1
#
_entry.id   AF-A0AAN7E5R2-F1
#
_cell.length_a   1.000
_cell.length_b   1.000
_cell.length_c   1.000
_cell.angle_alpha   90.00
_cell.angle_beta   90.00
_cell.angle_gamma   90.00
#
_symmetry.space_group_name_H-M   'P 1'
#
loop_
_entity.id
_entity.type
_entity.pdbx_description
1 polymer ?
#
loop_
_entity_poly.entity_id
_entity_poly.type
_entity_poly.pdbx_seq_one_letter_code
_entity_poly.pdbx_strand_id
1 'polypeptide(L)'
;MFVSLFCTLKRVSSEVKKWRPAGADRGFTFLRYNLTIAYHRTNLLARYGRWSANADGGALESLGYREGFRVDIDVPEGTWAEAPAFHDILIFNTGHWWWAPSKFDPVKSPMLFFEKGEPIIPPIPPHVGLDMVLKHMVLFVEKRLQPGAIKFFRTQSPRHFEGGDWDQGGSCQRLQPLLPEQVEEIFSLKNNGTNVEARLVNEHLYKALKGSGFHILDITRMSEFRADAHPSTSGGKKHDDCMHWCLPGITDTWNDLLIEHLNNIKFRD
;
A
#
# COMPACT_ATOMS: atom_id res chain seq x y z
N MET A 1 8.44 3.60 -5.82
CA MET A 1 9.51 3.37 -4.82
C MET A 1 10.47 2.24 -5.21
N PHE A 2 10.07 0.95 -5.18
CA PHE A 2 10.99 -0.18 -5.46
C PHE A 2 11.73 -0.07 -6.81
N VAL A 3 11.01 0.21 -7.90
CA VAL A 3 11.62 0.32 -9.25
C VAL A 3 12.58 1.51 -9.32
N SER A 4 12.20 2.65 -8.74
CA SER A 4 13.09 3.82 -8.61
C SER A 4 14.36 3.46 -7.84
N LEU A 5 14.25 2.78 -6.68
CA LEU A 5 15.39 2.38 -5.87
C LEU A 5 16.34 1.47 -6.65
N PHE A 6 15.78 0.48 -7.35
CA PHE A 6 16.54 -0.39 -8.25
C PHE A 6 17.30 0.41 -9.33
N CYS A 7 16.62 1.33 -10.00
CA CYS A 7 17.23 2.17 -11.04
C CYS A 7 18.36 3.03 -10.48
N THR A 8 18.16 3.66 -9.32
CA THR A 8 19.19 4.48 -8.64
C THR A 8 20.41 3.65 -8.27
N LEU A 9 20.22 2.48 -7.64
CA LEU A 9 21.33 1.58 -7.28
C LEU A 9 22.07 1.05 -8.52
N LYS A 10 21.35 0.78 -9.61
CA LYS A 10 21.95 0.30 -10.86
C LYS A 10 22.87 1.33 -11.54
N ARG A 11 22.73 2.62 -11.21
CA ARG A 11 23.66 3.66 -11.71
C ARG A 11 25.06 3.56 -11.09
N VAL A 12 25.17 2.99 -9.89
CA VAL A 12 26.45 2.86 -9.16
C VAL A 12 27.01 1.45 -9.15
N SER A 13 26.21 0.44 -9.48
CA SER A 13 26.63 -0.96 -9.58
C SER A 13 25.91 -1.69 -10.71
N SER A 14 26.69 -2.19 -11.68
CA SER A 14 26.19 -2.95 -12.83
C SER A 14 26.10 -4.47 -12.58
N GLU A 15 26.86 -4.99 -11.62
CA GLU A 15 26.89 -6.41 -11.23
C GLU A 15 25.67 -6.78 -10.40
N VAL A 16 24.58 -7.12 -11.09
CA VAL A 16 23.28 -7.42 -10.47
C VAL A 16 22.79 -8.80 -10.86
N LYS A 17 22.49 -9.63 -9.86
CA LYS A 17 21.86 -10.94 -10.04
C LYS A 17 20.38 -10.87 -9.70
N LYS A 18 19.52 -11.45 -10.53
CA LYS A 18 18.10 -11.64 -10.20
C LYS A 18 17.97 -12.75 -9.17
N TRP A 19 17.39 -12.45 -8.02
CA TRP A 19 17.10 -13.42 -6.97
C TRP A 19 15.92 -12.95 -6.13
N ARG A 20 15.01 -13.86 -5.80
CA ARG A 20 13.73 -13.57 -5.15
C ARG A 20 13.68 -14.26 -3.78
N PRO A 21 14.36 -13.71 -2.76
CA PRO A 21 14.33 -14.30 -1.42
C PRO A 21 12.95 -14.17 -0.79
N ALA A 22 12.68 -14.99 0.24
CA ALA A 22 11.44 -14.96 1.01
C ALA A 22 10.15 -15.01 0.17
N GLY A 23 10.20 -15.57 -1.05
CA GLY A 23 9.05 -15.63 -1.96
C GLY A 23 8.69 -14.31 -2.66
N ALA A 24 9.59 -13.33 -2.71
CA ALA A 24 9.36 -12.05 -3.36
C ALA A 24 8.94 -12.16 -4.84
N ASP A 25 8.00 -11.33 -5.29
CA ASP A 25 7.59 -11.22 -6.70
C ASP A 25 8.72 -10.69 -7.58
N ARG A 26 9.52 -9.78 -7.03
CA ARG A 26 10.72 -9.23 -7.66
C ARG A 26 11.83 -9.14 -6.64
N GLY A 27 13.05 -9.39 -7.08
CA GLY A 27 14.22 -9.19 -6.24
C GLY A 27 15.52 -9.21 -7.03
N PHE A 28 16.49 -8.47 -6.52
CA PHE A 28 17.79 -8.26 -7.14
C PHE A 28 18.86 -8.15 -6.07
N THR A 29 20.01 -8.78 -6.30
CA THR A 29 21.20 -8.68 -5.47
C THR A 29 22.29 -7.94 -6.22
N PHE A 30 22.74 -6.83 -5.64
CA PHE A 30 23.90 -6.06 -6.09
C PHE A 30 25.15 -6.69 -5.49
N LEU A 31 25.89 -7.45 -6.31
CA LEU A 31 26.93 -8.38 -5.85
C LEU A 31 28.07 -7.65 -5.13
N ARG A 32 28.48 -6.49 -5.64
CA ARG A 32 29.55 -5.67 -5.06
C ARG A 32 29.31 -5.28 -3.60
N TYR A 33 28.05 -5.10 -3.21
CA TYR A 33 27.66 -4.64 -1.88
C TYR A 33 27.00 -5.73 -1.04
N ASN A 34 26.81 -6.93 -1.62
CA ASN A 34 25.95 -7.97 -1.05
C ASN A 34 24.56 -7.43 -0.62
N LEU A 35 24.03 -6.44 -1.35
CA LEU A 35 22.77 -5.79 -1.05
C LEU A 35 21.65 -6.45 -1.84
N THR A 36 20.65 -7.00 -1.16
CA THR A 36 19.45 -7.54 -1.82
C THR A 36 18.25 -6.63 -1.57
N ILE A 37 17.57 -6.25 -2.65
CA ILE A 37 16.27 -5.58 -2.58
C ILE A 37 15.19 -6.54 -3.06
N ALA A 38 14.03 -6.53 -2.41
CA ALA A 38 12.89 -7.37 -2.73
C ALA A 38 11.60 -6.56 -2.75
N TYR A 39 10.63 -7.03 -3.54
CA TYR A 39 9.28 -6.50 -3.60
C TYR A 39 8.29 -7.65 -3.51
N HIS A 40 7.41 -7.56 -2.52
CA HIS A 40 6.27 -8.44 -2.34
C HIS A 40 5.00 -7.66 -2.68
N ARG A 41 4.21 -8.19 -3.60
CA ARG A 41 2.92 -7.60 -3.95
C ARG A 41 1.89 -8.02 -2.93
N THR A 42 1.51 -7.08 -2.09
CA THR A 42 0.46 -7.29 -1.09
C THR A 42 -0.43 -6.06 -1.03
N ASN A 43 -1.63 -6.15 -1.62
CA ASN A 43 -2.49 -4.98 -1.77
C ASN A 43 -3.19 -4.63 -0.45
N LEU A 44 -3.65 -5.65 0.29
CA LEU A 44 -4.37 -5.49 1.55
C LEU A 44 -3.54 -5.86 2.78
N LEU A 45 -2.28 -6.32 2.64
CA LEU A 45 -1.47 -6.93 3.72
C LEU A 45 -2.01 -8.29 4.20
N ALA A 46 -3.32 -8.44 4.32
CA ALA A 46 -4.02 -9.67 4.66
C ALA A 46 -4.35 -10.54 3.43
N ARG A 47 -4.42 -11.86 3.64
CA ARG A 47 -4.83 -12.84 2.64
C ARG A 47 -6.22 -12.50 2.14
N TYR A 48 -6.40 -12.43 0.82
CA TYR A 48 -7.71 -12.22 0.23
C TYR A 48 -7.93 -13.02 -1.06
N GLY A 49 -9.19 -13.35 -1.32
CA GLY A 49 -9.57 -14.15 -2.49
C GLY A 49 -11.07 -14.10 -2.75
N ARG A 50 -11.49 -14.61 -3.92
CA ARG A 50 -12.92 -14.75 -4.23
C ARG A 50 -13.58 -15.67 -3.21
N TRP A 51 -14.76 -15.27 -2.75
CA TRP A 51 -15.64 -16.07 -1.91
C TRP A 51 -16.98 -16.23 -2.63
N SER A 52 -17.56 -17.41 -2.53
CA SER A 52 -18.88 -17.74 -3.06
C SER A 52 -19.61 -18.59 -2.04
N ALA A 53 -20.92 -18.38 -1.93
CA ALA A 53 -21.79 -19.14 -1.04
C ALA A 53 -21.66 -20.65 -1.27
N ASN A 54 -21.69 -21.41 -0.18
CA ASN A 54 -21.76 -22.87 -0.25
C ASN A 54 -23.22 -23.36 -0.30
N ALA A 55 -23.46 -24.51 -0.93
CA ALA A 55 -24.78 -25.14 -0.99
C ALA A 55 -25.30 -25.56 0.41
N ASP A 56 -24.38 -25.87 1.33
CA ASP A 56 -24.70 -26.21 2.73
C ASP A 56 -25.11 -24.99 3.57
N GLY A 57 -25.03 -23.78 3.01
CA GLY A 57 -25.31 -22.53 3.69
C GLY A 57 -24.24 -22.12 4.72
N GLY A 58 -24.53 -21.06 5.46
CA GLY A 58 -23.62 -20.47 6.43
C GLY A 58 -24.14 -19.14 6.98
N ALA A 59 -23.36 -18.51 7.86
CA ALA A 59 -23.76 -17.26 8.49
C ALA A 59 -23.89 -16.11 7.47
N LEU A 60 -23.01 -16.07 6.46
CA LEU A 60 -23.04 -15.04 5.41
C LEU A 60 -24.20 -15.27 4.42
N GLU A 61 -24.46 -16.52 4.06
CA GLU A 61 -25.58 -16.92 3.21
C GLU A 61 -26.92 -16.58 3.87
N SER A 62 -27.03 -16.79 5.19
CA SER A 62 -28.20 -16.43 5.98
C SER A 62 -28.47 -14.91 6.01
N LEU A 63 -27.44 -14.11 5.76
CA LEU A 63 -27.53 -12.65 5.60
C LEU A 63 -27.72 -12.22 4.13
N GLY A 64 -27.84 -13.17 3.21
CA GLY A 64 -28.11 -12.92 1.79
C GLY A 64 -26.87 -12.75 0.90
N TYR A 65 -25.66 -12.92 1.42
CA TYR A 65 -24.45 -12.86 0.60
C TYR A 65 -24.33 -14.10 -0.28
N ARG A 66 -24.10 -13.90 -1.57
CA ARG A 66 -23.93 -14.97 -2.57
C ARG A 66 -22.49 -15.08 -3.08
N GLU A 67 -21.82 -13.94 -3.17
CA GLU A 67 -20.44 -13.84 -3.61
C GLU A 67 -19.77 -12.63 -2.95
N GLY A 68 -18.45 -12.59 -2.99
CA GLY A 68 -17.67 -11.50 -2.42
C GLY A 68 -16.17 -11.77 -2.49
N PHE A 69 -15.44 -11.05 -1.65
CA PHE A 69 -14.02 -11.27 -1.43
C PHE A 69 -13.77 -11.56 0.04
N ARG A 70 -13.36 -12.79 0.34
CA ARG A 70 -12.88 -13.16 1.66
C ARG A 70 -11.58 -12.42 1.94
N VAL A 71 -11.48 -11.80 3.11
CA VAL A 71 -10.28 -11.14 3.63
C VAL A 71 -10.02 -11.71 5.03
N ASP A 72 -8.96 -12.49 5.17
CA ASP A 72 -8.57 -13.08 6.47
C ASP A 72 -7.69 -12.11 7.23
N ILE A 73 -8.27 -11.40 8.21
CA ILE A 73 -7.63 -10.25 8.83
C ILE A 73 -6.35 -10.59 9.62
N ASP A 74 -6.23 -11.84 10.06
CA ASP A 74 -5.17 -12.39 10.89
C ASP A 74 -4.17 -13.26 10.13
N VAL A 75 -4.33 -13.38 8.81
CA VAL A 75 -3.46 -14.18 7.93
C VAL A 75 -2.73 -13.26 6.95
N PRO A 76 -1.38 -13.17 7.00
CA PRO A 76 -0.59 -12.46 6.00
C PRO A 76 -0.86 -12.96 4.57
N GLU A 77 -0.96 -12.05 3.61
CA GLU A 77 -1.07 -12.40 2.19
C GLU A 77 0.21 -13.06 1.65
N GLY A 78 0.03 -14.17 0.93
CA GLY A 78 1.07 -14.80 0.13
C GLY A 78 2.43 -14.93 0.83
N THR A 79 3.45 -14.40 0.18
CA THR A 79 4.86 -14.68 0.50
C THR A 79 5.51 -13.67 1.43
N TRP A 80 4.88 -12.52 1.69
CA TRP A 80 5.51 -11.51 2.56
C TRP A 80 5.58 -11.96 4.02
N ALA A 81 4.85 -13.00 4.42
CA ALA A 81 4.90 -13.60 5.75
C ALA A 81 6.32 -13.98 6.23
N GLU A 82 7.21 -14.32 5.29
CA GLU A 82 8.59 -14.71 5.56
C GLU A 82 9.57 -13.52 5.52
N ALA A 83 9.15 -12.38 4.97
CA ALA A 83 10.01 -11.20 4.82
C ALA A 83 10.52 -10.63 6.17
N PRO A 84 9.71 -10.52 7.24
CA PRO A 84 10.18 -10.00 8.54
C PRO A 84 11.30 -10.81 9.17
N ALA A 85 11.31 -12.12 8.90
CA ALA A 85 12.31 -13.05 9.43
C ALA A 85 13.55 -13.17 8.52
N PHE A 86 13.60 -12.44 7.40
CA PHE A 86 14.68 -12.55 6.40
C PHE A 86 15.38 -11.22 6.12
N HIS A 87 14.66 -10.10 6.08
CA HIS A 87 15.20 -8.80 5.65
C HIS A 87 15.56 -7.89 6.82
N ASP A 88 16.66 -7.14 6.66
CA ASP A 88 17.14 -6.18 7.66
C ASP A 88 16.33 -4.86 7.69
N ILE A 89 15.72 -4.50 6.55
CA ILE A 89 14.91 -3.28 6.40
C ILE A 89 13.61 -3.66 5.70
N LEU A 90 12.49 -3.36 6.33
CA LEU A 90 11.16 -3.57 5.75
C LEU A 90 10.43 -2.25 5.55
N ILE A 91 9.72 -2.13 4.43
CA ILE A 91 8.92 -0.96 4.09
C ILE A 91 7.55 -1.44 3.65
N PHE A 92 6.56 -1.24 4.52
CA PHE A 92 5.18 -1.63 4.28
C PHE A 92 4.38 -0.46 3.70
N ASN A 93 3.37 -0.77 2.89
CA ASN A 93 2.33 0.17 2.49
C ASN A 93 1.04 -0.57 2.13
N THR A 94 -0.11 0.09 2.26
CA THR A 94 -1.41 -0.33 1.75
C THR A 94 -2.29 0.91 1.57
N GLY A 95 -3.37 0.83 0.81
CA GLY A 95 -4.28 1.98 0.66
C GLY A 95 -5.28 1.80 -0.47
N HIS A 96 -4.89 2.08 -1.71
CA HIS A 96 -5.79 2.20 -2.87
C HIS A 96 -6.91 1.14 -2.99
N TRP A 97 -6.67 -0.13 -2.63
CA TRP A 97 -7.66 -1.19 -2.74
C TRP A 97 -8.74 -1.16 -1.63
N TRP A 98 -8.48 -0.50 -0.50
CA TRP A 98 -9.44 -0.37 0.61
C TRP A 98 -10.60 0.58 0.30
N TRP A 99 -10.40 1.53 -0.61
CA TRP A 99 -11.38 2.52 -1.07
C TRP A 99 -11.62 2.43 -2.58
N ALA A 100 -11.66 1.20 -3.12
CA ALA A 100 -11.89 0.95 -4.54
C ALA A 100 -13.19 0.16 -4.77
N PRO A 101 -14.37 0.83 -4.85
CA PRO A 101 -15.65 0.16 -5.16
C PRO A 101 -15.63 -0.60 -6.49
N SER A 102 -14.85 -0.12 -7.47
CA SER A 102 -14.65 -0.81 -8.74
C SER A 102 -13.84 -2.10 -8.64
N LYS A 103 -13.13 -2.31 -7.51
CA LYS A 103 -12.48 -3.58 -7.17
C LYS A 103 -13.33 -4.44 -6.24
N PHE A 104 -13.94 -3.84 -5.23
CA PHE A 104 -14.77 -4.47 -4.22
C PHE A 104 -16.13 -3.77 -4.17
N ASP A 105 -17.05 -4.18 -5.04
CA ASP A 105 -18.38 -3.57 -5.10
C ASP A 105 -19.12 -3.85 -3.79
N PRO A 106 -19.57 -2.83 -3.04
CA PRO A 106 -20.13 -2.99 -1.70
C PRO A 106 -21.45 -3.77 -1.68
N VAL A 107 -22.10 -3.96 -2.82
CA VAL A 107 -23.37 -4.68 -2.95
C VAL A 107 -23.17 -6.01 -3.67
N LYS A 108 -22.50 -6.00 -4.82
CA LYS A 108 -22.38 -7.19 -5.69
C LYS A 108 -21.27 -8.13 -5.26
N SER A 109 -20.13 -7.60 -4.84
CA SER A 109 -18.97 -8.41 -4.47
C SER A 109 -18.17 -7.77 -3.32
N PRO A 110 -18.79 -7.63 -2.14
CA PRO A 110 -18.23 -6.88 -1.02
C PRO A 110 -17.00 -7.58 -0.43
N MET A 111 -16.23 -6.83 0.36
CA MET A 111 -15.24 -7.41 1.26
C MET A 111 -15.96 -8.10 2.42
N LEU A 112 -15.65 -9.37 2.63
CA LEU A 112 -16.18 -10.22 3.68
C LEU A 112 -15.02 -10.62 4.58
N PHE A 113 -15.03 -10.16 5.82
CA PHE A 113 -13.90 -10.31 6.72
C PHE A 113 -14.02 -11.60 7.53
N PHE A 114 -12.89 -12.26 7.73
CA PHE A 114 -12.77 -13.52 8.47
C PHE A 114 -11.66 -13.38 9.50
N GLU A 115 -11.85 -13.95 10.68
CA GLU A 115 -10.83 -14.08 11.71
C GLU A 115 -10.77 -15.55 12.16
N LYS A 116 -9.57 -16.13 12.23
CA LYS A 116 -9.35 -17.54 12.60
C LYS A 116 -10.18 -18.55 11.79
N GLY A 117 -10.43 -18.22 10.53
CA GLY A 117 -11.17 -19.09 9.61
C GLY A 117 -12.68 -18.83 9.55
N GLU A 118 -13.24 -18.09 10.51
CA GLU A 118 -14.68 -17.84 10.66
C GLU A 118 -15.07 -16.44 10.18
N PRO A 119 -16.27 -16.25 9.58
CA PRO A 119 -16.72 -14.93 9.16
C PRO A 119 -17.01 -14.03 10.37
N ILE A 120 -16.64 -12.75 10.26
CA ILE A 120 -16.98 -11.74 11.25
C ILE A 120 -18.44 -11.32 11.05
N ILE A 121 -19.27 -11.55 12.08
CA ILE A 121 -20.71 -11.27 12.06
C ILE A 121 -21.07 -10.35 13.24
N PRO A 122 -21.81 -9.24 13.01
CA PRO A 122 -22.29 -8.75 11.71
C PRO A 122 -21.14 -8.32 10.78
N PRO A 123 -21.33 -8.35 9.45
CA PRO A 123 -20.34 -7.88 8.49
C PRO A 123 -19.91 -6.45 8.77
N ILE A 124 -18.60 -6.21 8.70
CA ILE A 124 -17.99 -4.92 9.00
C ILE A 124 -17.61 -4.17 7.71
N PRO A 125 -17.62 -2.83 7.74
CA PRO A 125 -17.20 -2.03 6.59
C PRO A 125 -15.67 -2.05 6.40
N PRO A 126 -15.17 -1.72 5.18
CA PRO A 126 -13.74 -1.79 4.86
C PRO A 126 -12.80 -1.03 5.81
N HIS A 127 -13.21 0.12 6.33
CA HIS A 127 -12.39 0.91 7.25
C HIS A 127 -12.14 0.21 8.60
N VAL A 128 -13.14 -0.54 9.12
CA VAL A 128 -12.96 -1.37 10.32
C VAL A 128 -12.09 -2.57 9.99
N GLY A 129 -12.28 -3.17 8.81
CA GLY A 129 -11.41 -4.23 8.31
C GLY A 129 -9.94 -3.80 8.19
N LEU A 130 -9.68 -2.59 7.70
CA LEU A 130 -8.34 -2.00 7.62
C LEU A 130 -7.71 -1.86 9.01
N ASP A 131 -8.45 -1.31 9.99
CA ASP A 131 -7.99 -1.20 11.38
C ASP A 131 -7.59 -2.57 11.94
N MET A 132 -8.39 -3.60 11.70
CA MET A 132 -8.13 -4.96 12.18
C MET A 132 -6.91 -5.60 11.48
N VAL A 133 -6.79 -5.45 10.16
CA VAL A 133 -5.64 -5.95 9.40
C VAL A 133 -4.35 -5.27 9.82
N LEU A 134 -4.35 -3.94 9.97
CA LEU A 134 -3.17 -3.21 10.42
C LEU A 134 -2.75 -3.67 11.82
N LYS A 135 -3.71 -3.85 12.75
CA LYS A 135 -3.44 -4.37 14.09
C LYS A 135 -2.77 -5.74 14.05
N HIS A 136 -3.34 -6.70 13.30
CA HIS A 136 -2.77 -8.05 13.19
C HIS A 136 -1.42 -8.05 12.48
N MET A 137 -1.25 -7.22 11.44
CA MET A 137 0.01 -7.07 10.72
C MET A 137 1.12 -6.51 11.64
N VAL A 138 0.83 -5.47 12.43
CA VAL A 138 1.81 -4.90 13.38
C VAL A 138 2.26 -5.98 14.36
N LEU A 139 1.32 -6.70 14.99
CA LEU A 139 1.64 -7.77 15.94
C LEU A 139 2.44 -8.91 15.28
N PHE A 140 2.07 -9.29 14.06
CA PHE A 140 2.76 -10.33 13.30
C PHE A 140 4.22 -9.94 13.00
N VAL A 141 4.43 -8.72 12.50
CA VAL A 141 5.76 -8.22 12.18
C VAL A 141 6.59 -8.12 13.44
N GLU A 142 6.08 -7.52 14.52
CA GLU A 142 6.83 -7.39 15.78
C GLU A 142 7.27 -8.74 16.37
N LYS A 143 6.46 -9.78 16.21
CA LYS A 143 6.79 -11.13 16.68
C LYS A 143 7.85 -11.85 15.83
N ARG A 144 7.93 -11.55 14.53
CA ARG A 144 8.80 -12.26 13.58
C ARG A 144 10.03 -11.50 13.13
N LEU A 145 10.09 -10.21 13.43
CA LEU A 145 11.19 -9.36 13.03
C LEU A 145 12.52 -9.86 13.59
N GLN A 146 13.56 -9.89 12.76
CA GLN A 146 14.92 -10.16 13.24
C GLN A 146 15.39 -9.09 14.22
N PRO A 147 16.22 -9.44 15.23
CA PRO A 147 16.85 -8.46 16.10
C PRO A 147 17.64 -7.41 15.29
N GLY A 148 17.44 -6.13 15.61
CA GLY A 148 18.12 -5.02 14.93
C GLY A 148 17.54 -4.62 13.57
N ALA A 149 16.55 -5.34 13.03
CA ALA A 149 15.92 -4.96 11.78
C ALA A 149 15.04 -3.71 11.93
N ILE A 150 15.05 -2.85 10.91
CA ILE A 150 14.34 -1.58 10.87
C ILE A 150 13.05 -1.76 10.09
N LYS A 151 11.93 -1.32 10.65
CA LYS A 151 10.61 -1.42 10.03
C LYS A 151 9.99 -0.05 9.79
N PHE A 152 9.69 0.23 8.53
CA PHE A 152 8.98 1.41 8.08
C PHE A 152 7.57 1.08 7.65
N PHE A 153 6.66 2.01 7.87
CA PHE A 153 5.42 2.07 7.13
C PHE A 153 5.38 3.38 6.34
N ARG A 154 5.30 3.26 5.00
CA ARG A 154 5.16 4.40 4.11
C ARG A 154 3.70 4.82 4.08
N THR A 155 3.45 6.10 4.32
CA THR A 155 2.11 6.66 4.21
C THR A 155 1.57 6.53 2.78
N GLN A 156 0.26 6.72 2.65
CA GLN A 156 -0.44 6.44 1.41
C GLN A 156 -0.02 7.38 0.29
N SER A 157 0.23 6.81 -0.90
CA SER A 157 0.52 7.60 -2.10
C SER A 157 -0.78 8.24 -2.59
N PRO A 158 -0.85 9.56 -2.77
CA PRO A 158 -2.04 10.20 -3.33
C PRO A 158 -2.25 9.85 -4.79
N ARG A 159 -3.51 9.93 -5.20
CA ARG A 159 -3.98 9.98 -6.59
C ARG A 159 -4.46 11.40 -6.90
N HIS A 160 -4.39 11.82 -8.16
CA HIS A 160 -4.75 13.19 -8.58
C HIS A 160 -5.78 13.19 -9.71
N PHE A 161 -6.91 12.52 -9.50
CA PHE A 161 -7.98 12.53 -10.49
C PHE A 161 -8.79 13.84 -10.46
N GLU A 162 -9.04 14.42 -11.63
CA GLU A 162 -9.96 15.53 -11.85
C GLU A 162 -11.07 15.10 -12.80
N GLY A 163 -12.30 15.54 -12.54
CA GLY A 163 -13.47 15.25 -13.40
C GLY A 163 -14.14 13.89 -13.17
N GLY A 164 -13.66 13.06 -12.24
CA GLY A 164 -14.22 11.75 -11.91
C GLY A 164 -13.16 10.79 -11.36
N ASP A 165 -13.51 9.58 -10.92
CA ASP A 165 -12.53 8.53 -10.65
C ASP A 165 -12.06 7.85 -11.97
N TRP A 166 -11.13 6.91 -11.87
CA TRP A 166 -10.48 6.24 -13.01
C TRP A 166 -11.44 5.55 -13.99
N ASP A 167 -12.61 5.10 -13.51
CA ASP A 167 -13.67 4.44 -14.28
C ASP A 167 -14.83 5.38 -14.65
N GLN A 168 -14.71 6.67 -14.33
CA GLN A 168 -15.74 7.70 -14.54
C GLN A 168 -15.26 8.84 -15.46
N GLY A 169 -14.13 8.65 -16.16
CA GLY A 169 -13.56 9.67 -17.04
C GLY A 169 -12.63 10.66 -16.33
N GLY A 170 -12.16 10.34 -15.13
CA GLY A 170 -11.14 11.12 -14.42
C GLY A 170 -9.82 11.22 -15.19
N SER A 171 -9.16 12.37 -15.07
CA SER A 171 -7.87 12.66 -15.73
C SER A 171 -6.86 13.36 -14.80
N CYS A 172 -5.61 13.46 -15.23
CA CYS A 172 -4.52 14.10 -14.46
C CYS A 172 -3.46 14.71 -15.38
N GLN A 173 -3.87 15.65 -16.22
CA GLN A 173 -3.01 16.23 -17.26
C GLN A 173 -2.33 17.53 -16.83
N ARG A 174 -2.22 17.76 -15.52
CA ARG A 174 -1.51 18.95 -15.01
C ARG A 174 -0.04 18.88 -15.37
N LEU A 175 0.52 20.04 -15.73
CA LEU A 175 1.94 20.20 -16.04
C LEU A 175 2.72 20.90 -14.92
N GLN A 176 2.02 21.36 -13.88
CA GLN A 176 2.57 22.10 -12.75
C GLN A 176 2.04 21.53 -11.44
N PRO A 177 2.83 21.62 -10.35
CA PRO A 177 2.36 21.27 -9.02
C PRO A 177 1.09 22.04 -8.63
N LEU A 178 0.31 21.45 -7.72
CA LEU A 178 -0.82 22.12 -7.10
C LEU A 178 -0.34 23.29 -6.22
N LEU A 179 -1.14 24.35 -6.16
CA LEU A 179 -0.99 25.38 -5.13
C LEU A 179 -1.47 24.86 -3.76
N PRO A 180 -0.96 25.40 -2.64
CA PRO A 180 -1.35 24.95 -1.30
C PRO A 180 -2.87 24.89 -1.07
N GLU A 181 -3.61 25.87 -1.56
CA GLU A 181 -5.07 25.95 -1.41
C GLU A 181 -5.77 24.84 -2.20
N GLN A 182 -5.26 24.53 -3.40
CA GLN A 182 -5.77 23.44 -4.23
C GLN A 182 -5.52 22.08 -3.57
N VAL A 183 -4.39 21.91 -2.89
CA VAL A 183 -4.13 20.68 -2.15
C VAL A 183 -5.13 20.52 -1.00
N GLU A 184 -5.35 21.57 -0.22
CA GLU A 184 -6.33 21.49 0.87
C GLU A 184 -7.75 21.26 0.35
N GLU A 185 -8.12 21.82 -0.80
CA GLU A 185 -9.41 21.56 -1.43
C GLU A 185 -9.53 20.11 -1.95
N ILE A 186 -8.59 19.64 -2.75
CA ILE A 186 -8.68 18.35 -3.47
C ILE A 186 -8.62 17.16 -2.50
N PHE A 187 -7.83 17.28 -1.42
CA PHE A 187 -7.59 16.19 -0.48
C PHE A 187 -8.36 16.35 0.85
N SER A 188 -9.12 17.43 1.05
CA SER A 188 -9.92 17.63 2.26
C SER A 188 -10.88 16.48 2.52
N LEU A 189 -10.83 15.91 3.72
CA LEU A 189 -11.76 14.89 4.19
C LEU A 189 -13.20 15.38 4.33
N LYS A 190 -13.42 16.70 4.35
CA LYS A 190 -14.76 17.30 4.34
C LYS A 190 -15.41 17.16 2.97
N ASN A 191 -14.61 16.95 1.93
CA ASN A 191 -15.08 16.73 0.59
C ASN A 191 -15.20 15.22 0.39
N ASN A 192 -16.31 14.73 -0.14
CA ASN A 192 -16.43 13.31 -0.51
C ASN A 192 -15.83 13.08 -1.91
N GLY A 193 -14.64 13.64 -2.13
CA GLY A 193 -13.95 13.65 -3.43
C GLY A 193 -13.16 12.38 -3.68
N THR A 194 -12.81 12.11 -4.94
CA THR A 194 -12.06 10.90 -5.31
C THR A 194 -10.67 10.82 -4.66
N ASN A 195 -10.00 11.95 -4.45
CA ASN A 195 -8.59 11.95 -4.00
C ASN A 195 -8.41 11.86 -2.48
N VAL A 196 -9.48 11.90 -1.68
CA VAL A 196 -9.40 11.96 -0.21
C VAL A 196 -8.90 10.66 0.44
N GLU A 197 -8.90 9.56 -0.31
CA GLU A 197 -8.44 8.23 0.10
C GLU A 197 -7.09 8.26 0.81
N ALA A 198 -6.14 9.06 0.33
CA ALA A 198 -4.80 9.10 0.91
C ALA A 198 -4.80 9.60 2.36
N ARG A 199 -5.55 10.67 2.66
CA ARG A 199 -5.67 11.19 4.02
C ARG A 199 -6.48 10.24 4.92
N LEU A 200 -7.56 9.65 4.40
CA LEU A 200 -8.37 8.66 5.14
C LEU A 200 -7.54 7.43 5.56
N VAL A 201 -6.83 6.81 4.63
CA VAL A 201 -5.98 5.64 4.93
C VAL A 201 -4.90 6.00 5.96
N ASN A 202 -4.35 7.20 5.88
CA ASN A 202 -3.36 7.65 6.84
C ASN A 202 -3.91 7.84 8.26
N GLU A 203 -5.17 8.25 8.44
CA GLU A 203 -5.79 8.30 9.78
C GLU A 203 -5.80 6.92 10.46
N HIS A 204 -6.18 5.89 9.71
CA HIS A 204 -6.14 4.49 10.16
C HIS A 204 -4.71 4.02 10.43
N LEU A 205 -3.77 4.40 9.56
CA LEU A 205 -2.37 4.06 9.70
C LEU A 205 -1.77 4.64 10.99
N TYR A 206 -1.92 5.94 11.21
CA TYR A 206 -1.38 6.61 12.39
C TYR A 206 -1.97 6.06 13.69
N LYS A 207 -3.26 5.73 13.68
CA LYS A 207 -3.91 5.06 14.80
C LYS A 207 -3.29 3.68 15.07
N ALA A 208 -3.10 2.86 14.04
CA ALA A 208 -2.59 1.50 14.20
C ALA A 208 -1.11 1.44 14.61
N LEU A 209 -0.29 2.39 14.15
CA LEU A 209 1.14 2.42 14.46
C LEU A 209 1.47 3.12 15.78
N LYS A 210 0.49 3.79 16.40
CA LYS A 210 0.71 4.50 17.66
C LYS A 210 1.21 3.53 18.75
N GLY A 211 2.42 3.78 19.25
CA GLY A 211 3.05 2.96 20.27
C GLY A 211 3.71 1.67 19.76
N SER A 212 3.69 1.43 18.44
CA SER A 212 4.45 0.35 17.81
C SER A 212 5.92 0.77 17.57
N GLY A 213 6.79 -0.19 17.26
CA GLY A 213 8.17 0.10 16.88
C GLY A 213 8.38 0.56 15.43
N PHE A 214 7.31 0.89 14.68
CA PHE A 214 7.43 1.30 13.28
C PHE A 214 7.85 2.76 13.12
N HIS A 215 8.76 3.01 12.19
CA HIS A 215 9.02 4.35 11.69
C HIS A 215 8.03 4.71 10.58
N ILE A 216 7.42 5.89 10.68
CA ILE A 216 6.56 6.40 9.62
C ILE A 216 7.45 7.09 8.58
N LEU A 217 7.39 6.62 7.34
CA LEU A 217 7.95 7.32 6.18
C LEU A 217 6.83 8.16 5.55
N ASP A 218 6.68 9.40 6.02
CA ASP A 218 5.61 10.30 5.59
C ASP A 218 5.95 10.95 4.24
N ILE A 219 5.28 10.46 3.20
CA ILE A 219 5.41 10.95 1.83
C ILE A 219 4.16 11.66 1.35
N THR A 220 3.04 11.59 2.09
CA THR A 220 1.73 11.91 1.52
C THR A 220 1.62 13.39 1.24
N ARG A 221 1.90 14.25 2.24
CA ARG A 221 1.70 15.70 2.10
C ARG A 221 2.51 16.27 0.94
N MET A 222 3.79 15.89 0.83
CA MET A 222 4.63 16.36 -0.27
C MET A 222 4.18 15.82 -1.64
N SER A 223 3.61 14.62 -1.67
CA SER A 223 3.10 14.01 -2.90
C SER A 223 1.79 14.59 -3.36
N GLU A 224 0.96 15.13 -2.46
CA GLU A 224 -0.28 15.82 -2.82
C GLU A 224 -0.04 17.08 -3.67
N PHE A 225 1.15 17.68 -3.59
CA PHE A 225 1.48 18.82 -4.47
C PHE A 225 1.77 18.36 -5.90
N ARG A 226 2.11 17.10 -6.13
CA ARG A 226 2.79 16.66 -7.36
C ARG A 226 1.83 16.11 -8.41
N ALA A 227 0.70 16.77 -8.62
CA ALA A 227 -0.25 16.43 -9.68
C ALA A 227 0.39 16.39 -11.09
N ASP A 228 1.55 17.03 -11.28
CA ASP A 228 2.36 17.07 -12.50
C ASP A 228 3.18 15.79 -12.79
N ALA A 229 3.29 14.87 -11.83
CA ALA A 229 4.27 13.77 -11.91
C ALA A 229 3.64 12.41 -12.28
N HIS A 230 2.37 12.38 -12.65
CA HIS A 230 1.68 11.18 -13.12
C HIS A 230 1.95 10.89 -14.61
N PRO A 231 1.96 9.61 -15.04
CA PRO A 231 2.03 9.27 -16.45
C PRO A 231 0.85 9.78 -17.27
N SER A 232 -0.33 9.92 -16.66
CA SER A 232 -1.56 10.30 -17.36
C SER A 232 -1.78 9.39 -18.58
N THR A 233 -1.95 9.94 -19.78
CA THR A 233 -2.15 9.24 -21.05
C THR A 233 -0.95 8.37 -21.46
N SER A 234 0.25 8.66 -20.93
CA SER A 234 1.47 7.90 -21.20
C SER A 234 1.60 6.64 -20.32
N GLY A 235 0.61 6.35 -19.47
CA GLY A 235 0.61 5.16 -18.60
C GLY A 235 0.37 3.82 -19.31
N GLY A 236 0.10 3.83 -20.63
CA GLY A 236 -0.16 2.62 -21.42
C GLY A 236 -1.49 1.95 -21.09
N LYS A 237 -2.43 2.68 -20.48
CA LYS A 237 -3.78 2.24 -20.13
C LYS A 237 -4.81 2.89 -21.07
N LYS A 238 -6.03 2.35 -21.06
CA LYS A 238 -7.17 2.93 -21.81
C LYS A 238 -7.72 4.22 -21.18
N HIS A 239 -7.33 4.51 -19.95
CA HIS A 239 -7.68 5.70 -19.16
C HIS A 239 -6.38 6.31 -18.62
N ASP A 240 -6.44 7.57 -18.18
CA ASP A 240 -5.31 8.26 -17.57
C ASP A 240 -4.82 7.53 -16.31
N ASP A 241 -3.50 7.29 -16.23
CA ASP A 241 -2.90 6.73 -15.03
C ASP A 241 -2.55 7.84 -14.02
N CYS A 242 -3.47 8.07 -13.09
CA CYS A 242 -3.34 9.09 -12.04
C CYS A 242 -3.03 8.50 -10.66
N MET A 243 -2.54 7.25 -10.62
CA MET A 243 -2.17 6.55 -9.38
C MET A 243 -0.69 6.16 -9.36
N HIS A 244 -0.13 5.80 -10.52
CA HIS A 244 1.31 5.54 -10.64
C HIS A 244 2.08 6.83 -10.94
N TRP A 245 3.40 6.76 -10.82
CA TRP A 245 4.28 7.91 -10.96
C TRP A 245 5.28 7.67 -12.10
N CYS A 246 5.61 8.74 -12.82
CA CYS A 246 6.71 8.72 -13.78
C CYS A 246 8.05 8.39 -13.09
N LEU A 247 8.96 7.77 -13.85
CA LEU A 247 10.35 7.53 -13.45
C LEU A 247 11.28 8.09 -14.53
N PRO A 248 12.32 8.88 -14.18
CA PRO A 248 12.59 9.43 -12.85
C PRO A 248 11.48 10.39 -12.38
N GLY A 249 11.37 10.63 -11.08
CA GLY A 249 10.29 11.45 -10.53
C GLY A 249 10.18 11.38 -9.01
N ILE A 250 8.98 11.68 -8.49
CA ILE A 250 8.76 11.84 -7.04
C ILE A 250 9.15 10.61 -6.22
N THR A 251 9.07 9.41 -6.81
CA THR A 251 9.43 8.21 -6.06
C THR A 251 10.94 8.06 -5.84
N ASP A 252 11.76 8.84 -6.55
CA ASP A 252 13.18 9.03 -6.25
C ASP A 252 13.32 9.82 -4.94
N THR A 253 12.56 10.92 -4.78
CA THR A 253 12.53 11.71 -3.54
C THR A 253 12.03 10.90 -2.34
N TRP A 254 11.08 9.98 -2.53
CA TRP A 254 10.69 9.07 -1.46
C TRP A 254 11.83 8.15 -1.01
N ASN A 255 12.69 7.73 -1.94
CA ASN A 255 13.89 6.96 -1.60
C ASN A 255 14.92 7.84 -0.90
N ASP A 256 15.08 9.11 -1.31
CA ASP A 256 15.96 10.05 -0.60
C ASP A 256 15.52 10.24 0.86
N LEU A 257 14.21 10.40 1.11
CA LEU A 257 13.66 10.43 2.46
C LEU A 257 13.94 9.15 3.24
N LEU A 258 13.75 7.98 2.63
CA LEU A 258 14.09 6.70 3.26
C LEU A 258 15.56 6.67 3.70
N ILE A 259 16.48 7.08 2.83
CA ILE A 259 17.91 7.09 3.15
C ILE A 259 18.21 8.06 4.29
N GLU A 260 17.59 9.24 4.29
CA GLU A 260 17.75 10.20 5.38
C GLU A 260 17.24 9.64 6.72
N HIS A 261 16.08 8.98 6.73
CA HIS A 261 15.58 8.29 7.92
C HIS A 261 16.54 7.20 8.40
N LEU A 262 17.07 6.38 7.49
CA LEU A 262 18.02 5.32 7.83
C LEU A 262 19.32 5.87 8.42
N ASN A 263 19.83 6.97 7.88
CA ASN A 263 21.01 7.64 8.43
C ASN A 263 20.73 8.13 9.86
N ASN A 264 19.60 8.79 10.08
CA ASN A 264 19.23 9.31 11.40
C ASN A 264 19.02 8.23 12.47
N ILE A 265 18.63 7.01 12.08
CA ILE A 265 18.54 5.87 13.00
C ILE A 265 19.94 5.40 13.40
N LYS A 266 20.85 5.22 12.43
CA LYS A 266 22.21 4.74 12.68
C LYS A 266 23.06 5.63 13.59
N PHE A 267 22.76 6.93 13.66
CA PHE A 267 23.50 7.88 14.50
C PHE A 267 22.91 8.05 15.91
N ARG A 268 21.87 7.29 16.27
CA ARG A 268 21.24 7.33 17.61
C ARG A 268 21.57 6.13 18.50
N ASP A 269 22.18 5.09 17.92
CA ASP A 269 22.74 3.92 18.62
C ASP A 269 24.27 4.05 18.74
#